data_AF-A0A9P1R2A8-F1
#
_entry.id   AF-A0A9P1R2A8-F1
#
_cell.length_a   1.000
_cell.length_b   1.000
_cell.length_c   1.000
_cell.angle_alpha   90.00
_cell.angle_beta   90.00
_cell.angle_gamma   90.00
#
_symmetry.space_group_name_H-M   'P 1'
#
loop_
_entity.id
_entity.type
_entity.pdbx_description
1 polymer ?
#
loop_
_entity_poly.entity_id
_entity_poly.type
_entity_poly.pdbx_seq_one_letter_code
_entity_poly.pdbx_strand_id
1 'polypeptide(L)'
;MVVPIGRSDFPPICPAPAPLLVSRGFVHLAETPPMARKKTLDFEQSLTELQTLVERLESGELSLEESLGAFEQGIRLTRECQTSLSQAEQKVQILLERDGELSEAPFDAEGDEA
;
A
#
# COMPACT_ATOMS: atom_id res chain seq x y z
N MET A 1 -8.87 45.45 -34.26
CA MET A 1 -8.80 44.51 -35.40
C MET A 1 -7.34 44.23 -35.70
N VAL A 2 -7.00 42.93 -35.68
CA VAL A 2 -5.83 42.25 -36.25
C VAL A 2 -4.43 42.65 -35.75
N VAL A 3 -3.86 41.80 -34.90
CA VAL A 3 -2.40 41.65 -34.70
C VAL A 3 -2.00 40.32 -35.36
N PRO A 4 -0.93 40.28 -36.17
CA PRO A 4 -0.66 39.21 -37.13
C PRO A 4 -0.12 37.91 -36.52
N ILE A 5 -0.48 36.81 -37.19
CA ILE A 5 -0.06 35.43 -36.95
C ILE A 5 1.44 35.30 -37.21
N GLY A 6 2.23 35.22 -36.14
CA GLY A 6 3.64 34.80 -36.18
C GLY A 6 3.74 33.28 -36.18
N ARG A 7 3.82 32.71 -37.39
CA ARG A 7 4.35 31.35 -37.60
C ARG A 7 5.84 31.37 -37.27
N SER A 8 6.26 30.60 -36.28
CA SER A 8 7.66 30.26 -36.06
C SER A 8 7.73 28.84 -35.50
N ASP A 9 8.10 27.93 -36.40
CA ASP A 9 8.98 26.79 -36.18
C ASP A 9 8.95 26.12 -34.79
N PHE A 10 8.00 25.21 -34.58
CA PHE A 10 8.24 24.08 -33.68
C PHE A 10 8.85 22.93 -34.49
N PRO A 11 10.12 22.55 -34.25
CA PRO A 11 10.75 21.42 -34.92
C PRO A 11 10.10 20.08 -34.50
N PRO A 12 10.22 19.05 -35.35
CA PRO A 12 9.43 17.82 -35.29
C PRO A 12 9.77 16.92 -34.11
N ILE A 13 8.71 16.42 -33.47
CA ILE A 13 8.50 15.08 -32.92
C ILE A 13 9.78 14.21 -32.92
N CYS A 14 10.43 14.10 -31.76
CA CYS A 14 11.41 13.05 -31.54
C CYS A 14 10.69 11.68 -31.61
N PRO A 15 11.08 10.76 -32.51
CA PRO A 15 10.51 9.42 -32.52
C PRO A 15 11.07 8.63 -31.32
N ALA A 16 10.17 8.19 -30.44
CA ALA A 16 10.49 7.18 -29.45
C ALA A 16 10.87 5.87 -30.18
N PRO A 17 12.03 5.25 -29.90
CA PRO A 17 12.33 3.93 -30.39
C PRO A 17 11.59 2.87 -29.56
N ALA A 18 10.69 2.13 -30.19
CA ALA A 18 10.29 0.80 -29.77
C ALA A 18 10.65 -0.17 -30.91
N PRO A 19 10.65 -1.49 -30.70
CA PRO A 19 11.04 -2.30 -29.54
C PRO A 19 12.19 -3.26 -29.95
N LEU A 20 12.87 -3.94 -29.03
CA LEU A 20 13.52 -5.27 -29.16
C LEU A 20 14.09 -5.56 -27.75
N LEU A 21 13.79 -6.61 -26.99
CA LEU A 21 13.75 -8.03 -27.34
C LEU A 21 13.08 -8.74 -26.14
N VAL A 22 12.04 -9.53 -26.38
CA VAL A 22 11.57 -10.55 -25.42
C VAL A 22 12.68 -11.58 -25.27
N SER A 23 13.50 -11.43 -24.22
CA SER A 23 14.34 -12.50 -23.73
C SER A 23 13.51 -13.36 -22.80
N ARG A 24 12.96 -14.40 -23.41
CA ARG A 24 12.40 -15.59 -22.78
C ARG A 24 13.41 -16.15 -21.78
N GLY A 25 13.14 -15.96 -20.49
CA GLY A 25 14.02 -16.50 -19.45
C GLY A 25 13.44 -16.28 -18.07
N PHE A 26 12.72 -17.29 -17.60
CA PHE A 26 12.60 -17.62 -16.18
C PHE A 26 11.91 -16.56 -15.32
N VAL A 27 10.63 -16.80 -15.07
CA VAL A 27 9.96 -16.48 -13.81
C VAL A 27 10.95 -16.52 -12.64
N HIS A 28 11.49 -15.36 -12.29
CA HIS A 28 12.08 -15.18 -10.98
C HIS A 28 10.89 -14.92 -10.06
N LEU A 29 10.38 -16.03 -9.50
CA LEU A 29 9.50 -15.98 -8.36
C LEU A 29 10.28 -15.24 -7.28
N ALA A 30 9.96 -13.96 -7.08
CA ALA A 30 10.47 -13.19 -5.97
C ALA A 30 10.09 -13.95 -4.69
N GLU A 31 11.06 -14.68 -4.13
CA GLU A 31 10.95 -15.20 -2.78
C GLU A 31 10.83 -13.98 -1.86
N THR A 32 9.63 -13.77 -1.33
CA THR A 32 9.38 -12.76 -0.32
C THR A 32 10.28 -13.05 0.88
N PRO A 33 11.09 -12.09 1.34
CA PRO A 33 11.95 -12.30 2.49
C PRO A 33 11.09 -12.64 3.71
N PRO A 34 11.49 -13.59 4.57
CA PRO A 34 10.71 -13.97 5.74
C PRO A 34 10.67 -12.79 6.72
N MET A 35 9.61 -11.97 6.63
CA MET A 35 9.30 -11.01 7.67
C MET A 35 9.18 -11.76 8.99
N ALA A 36 9.94 -11.32 9.99
CA ALA A 36 10.03 -11.90 11.32
C ALA A 36 8.67 -12.40 11.83
N ARG A 37 8.48 -13.74 11.82
CA ARG A 37 7.20 -14.44 12.04
C ARG A 37 6.43 -14.02 13.29
N LYS A 38 7.12 -13.50 14.30
CA LYS A 38 6.50 -13.12 15.57
C LYS A 38 5.62 -11.87 15.46
N LYS A 39 5.96 -10.91 14.60
CA LYS A 39 5.17 -9.67 14.43
C LYS A 39 4.00 -9.85 13.46
N THR A 40 4.15 -10.72 12.46
CA THR A 40 3.06 -11.04 11.54
C THR A 40 1.96 -11.82 12.27
N LEU A 41 2.31 -12.74 13.16
CA LEU A 41 1.33 -13.42 14.02
C LEU A 41 0.56 -12.43 14.93
N ASP A 42 1.22 -11.39 15.43
CA ASP A 42 0.61 -10.35 16.27
C ASP A 42 -0.44 -9.55 15.49
N PHE A 43 -0.12 -9.15 14.25
CA PHE A 43 -1.04 -8.44 13.36
C PHE A 43 -2.29 -9.26 13.01
N GLU A 44 -2.13 -10.50 12.55
CA GLU A 44 -3.25 -11.35 12.15
C GLU A 44 -4.19 -11.65 13.34
N GLN A 45 -3.62 -11.79 14.55
CA GLN A 45 -4.41 -11.95 15.77
C GLN A 45 -5.19 -10.68 16.10
N SER A 46 -4.56 -9.50 16.18
CA SER A 46 -5.26 -8.25 16.46
C SER A 46 -6.34 -7.94 15.41
N LEU A 47 -6.10 -8.28 14.15
CA LEU A 47 -7.08 -8.11 13.08
C LEU A 47 -8.28 -9.04 13.24
N THR A 48 -8.03 -10.31 13.58
CA THR A 48 -9.10 -11.30 13.83
C THR A 48 -9.95 -10.89 15.02
N GLU A 49 -9.31 -10.46 16.12
CA GLU A 49 -10.01 -9.97 17.31
C GLU A 49 -10.87 -8.74 16.99
N LEU A 50 -10.35 -7.82 16.16
CA LEU A 50 -11.10 -6.63 15.73
C LEU A 50 -12.33 -7.01 14.91
N GLN A 51 -12.22 -7.96 13.99
CA GLN A 51 -13.35 -8.45 13.19
C GLN A 51 -14.44 -9.06 14.08
N THR A 52 -14.07 -9.97 14.98
CA THR A 52 -15.02 -10.57 15.94
C THR A 52 -15.67 -9.51 16.82
N LEU A 53 -14.92 -8.47 17.21
CA LEU A 53 -15.46 -7.38 18.01
C LEU A 53 -16.49 -6.55 17.24
N VAL A 54 -16.22 -6.25 15.97
CA VAL A 54 -17.15 -5.54 15.09
C VAL A 54 -18.42 -6.36 14.88
N GLU A 55 -18.31 -7.66 14.60
CA GLU A 55 -19.46 -8.56 14.47
C GLU A 55 -20.36 -8.53 15.72
N ARG A 56 -19.75 -8.50 16.92
CA ARG A 56 -20.48 -8.39 18.19
C ARG A 56 -21.13 -7.04 18.40
N LEU A 57 -20.51 -5.95 17.94
CA LEU A 57 -21.12 -4.61 17.97
C LEU A 57 -22.30 -4.52 17.01
N GLU A 58 -22.19 -5.16 15.84
CA GLU A 58 -23.23 -5.17 14.81
C GLU A 58 -24.41 -6.09 15.15
N SER A 59 -24.22 -7.12 15.99
CA SER A 59 -25.30 -8.01 16.41
C SER A 59 -26.37 -7.31 17.25
N GLY A 60 -26.02 -6.21 17.92
CA GLY A 60 -26.94 -5.44 18.77
C GLY A 60 -27.35 -6.14 20.06
N GLU A 61 -26.70 -7.25 20.43
CA GLU A 61 -27.01 -8.01 21.66
C GLU A 61 -26.29 -7.46 22.90
N LEU A 62 -25.36 -6.51 22.74
CA LEU A 62 -24.57 -5.93 23.81
C LEU A 62 -25.35 -4.87 24.59
N SER A 63 -25.18 -4.86 25.91
CA SER A 63 -25.61 -3.71 26.72
C SER A 63 -24.78 -2.47 26.40
N LEU A 64 -25.23 -1.30 26.87
CA LEU A 64 -24.51 -0.03 26.66
C LEU A 64 -23.07 -0.08 27.23
N GLU A 65 -22.90 -0.65 28.42
CA GLU A 65 -21.59 -0.75 29.08
C GLU A 65 -20.66 -1.70 28.32
N GLU A 66 -21.19 -2.84 27.86
CA GLU A 66 -20.44 -3.78 27.02
C GLU A 66 -20.06 -3.18 25.66
N SER A 67 -20.96 -2.40 25.06
CA SER A 67 -20.72 -1.71 23.79
C SER A 67 -19.61 -0.68 23.90
N LEU A 68 -19.57 0.09 25.01
CA LEU A 68 -18.50 1.02 25.31
C LEU A 68 -17.16 0.30 25.52
N GLY A 69 -17.17 -0.80 26.28
CA GLY A 69 -15.97 -1.62 26.49
C GLY A 69 -15.45 -2.23 25.18
N ALA A 70 -16.33 -2.74 24.34
CA ALA A 70 -15.98 -3.27 23.02
C ALA A 70 -15.40 -2.15 22.12
N PHE A 71 -16.00 -0.97 22.12
CA PHE A 71 -15.48 0.17 21.37
C PHE A 71 -14.05 0.55 21.81
N GLU A 72 -13.79 0.65 23.11
CA GLU A 72 -12.44 0.92 23.64
C GLU A 72 -11.41 -0.14 23.22
N GLN A 73 -11.80 -1.42 23.25
CA GLN A 73 -10.96 -2.51 22.76
C GLN A 73 -10.71 -2.40 21.26
N GLY A 74 -11.73 -2.09 20.46
CA GLY A 74 -11.59 -1.87 19.01
C GLY A 74 -10.59 -0.75 18.67
N ILE A 75 -10.62 0.35 19.42
CA ILE A 75 -9.63 1.44 19.28
C ILE A 75 -8.21 0.96 19.58
N ARG A 76 -8.03 0.11 20.60
CA ARG A 76 -6.71 -0.46 20.93
C ARG A 76 -6.20 -1.37 19.82
N LEU A 77 -7.01 -2.32 19.37
CA LEU A 77 -6.67 -3.25 18.30
C LEU A 77 -6.32 -2.52 17.00
N THR A 78 -7.08 -1.48 16.65
CA THR A 78 -6.80 -0.65 15.47
C THR A 78 -5.41 0.01 15.55
N ARG A 79 -5.02 0.52 16.72
CA ARG A 79 -3.69 1.12 16.93
C ARG A 79 -2.57 0.09 16.85
N GLU A 80 -2.79 -1.12 17.36
CA GLU A 80 -1.83 -2.22 17.26
C GLU A 80 -1.61 -2.62 15.80
N CYS A 81 -2.68 -2.75 15.02
CA CYS A 81 -2.60 -3.01 13.58
C CYS A 81 -1.80 -1.94 12.84
N GLN A 82 -2.12 -0.66 13.06
CA GLN A 82 -1.38 0.48 12.46
C GLN A 82 0.10 0.47 12.85
N THR A 83 0.40 0.17 14.11
CA THR A 83 1.78 0.09 14.61
C THR A 83 2.55 -1.04 13.92
N SER A 84 1.92 -2.20 13.75
CA SER A 84 2.52 -3.35 13.06
C SER A 84 2.79 -3.04 11.58
N LEU A 85 1.86 -2.38 10.89
CA LEU A 85 2.05 -1.94 9.50
C LEU A 85 3.17 -0.91 9.37
N SER A 86 3.20 0.11 10.21
CA SER A 86 4.26 1.14 10.19
C SER A 86 5.66 0.53 10.43
N GLN A 87 5.76 -0.47 11.30
CA GLN A 87 7.01 -1.21 11.52
C GLN A 87 7.40 -2.09 10.32
N ALA A 88 6.43 -2.58 9.55
CA ALA A 88 6.69 -3.32 8.32
C ALA A 88 7.22 -2.38 7.23
N GLU A 89 6.55 -1.25 7.02
CA GLU A 89 6.95 -0.19 6.08
C GLU A 89 8.38 0.30 6.37
N GLN A 90 8.68 0.60 7.65
CA GLN A 90 10.02 1.03 8.05
C GLN A 90 11.09 -0.02 7.73
N LYS A 91 10.79 -1.31 7.91
CA LYS A 91 11.73 -2.37 7.56
C LYS A 91 11.95 -2.46 6.06
N VAL A 92 10.90 -2.31 5.26
CA VAL A 92 11.00 -2.29 3.80
C VAL A 92 11.89 -1.13 3.36
N GLN A 93 11.67 0.07 3.88
CA GLN A 93 12.49 1.25 3.57
C GLN A 93 13.97 1.01 3.88
N ILE A 94 14.29 0.48 5.07
CA ILE A 94 15.67 0.18 5.49
C ILE A 94 16.33 -0.87 4.57
N LEU A 95 15.57 -1.84 4.05
CA LEU A 95 16.09 -2.84 3.12
C LEU A 95 16.36 -2.22 1.74
N LEU A 96 15.46 -1.38 1.23
CA LEU A 96 15.63 -0.66 -0.03
C LEU A 96 16.82 0.31 0.01
N GLU A 97 17.02 1.01 1.14
CA GLU A 97 18.18 1.89 1.37
C GLU A 97 19.51 1.13 1.36
N ARG A 98 19.52 -0.14 1.79
CA ARG A 98 20.73 -0.98 1.85
C ARG A 98 21.16 -1.53 0.49
N ASP A 99 20.22 -1.77 -0.42
CA ASP A 99 20.49 -2.31 -1.76
C ASP A 99 20.90 -1.22 -2.79
N GLY A 100 20.94 0.05 -2.38
CA GLY A 100 21.70 1.09 -3.07
C GLY A 100 21.03 1.78 -4.27
N GLU A 101 19.76 1.50 -4.57
CA GLU A 101 19.03 2.18 -5.64
C GLU A 101 17.60 2.50 -5.18
N LEU A 102 17.41 3.66 -4.54
CA LEU A 102 16.10 4.21 -4.23
C LEU A 102 15.58 5.00 -5.44
N SER A 103 14.63 4.42 -6.16
CA SER A 103 13.71 5.18 -7.02
C SER A 103 12.32 5.08 -6.43
N GLU A 104 11.97 6.02 -5.54
CA GLU A 104 10.60 6.19 -5.07
C GLU A 104 9.76 6.77 -6.23
N ALA A 105 9.04 5.90 -6.95
CA ALA A 105 7.98 6.34 -7.84
C ALA A 105 6.72 6.62 -6.99
N PRO A 106 5.96 7.71 -7.27
CA PRO A 106 4.64 7.89 -6.69
C PRO A 106 3.80 6.63 -6.90
N PHE A 107 3.17 6.13 -5.84
CA PHE A 107 2.19 5.08 -5.97
C PHE A 107 0.91 5.70 -6.54
N ASP A 108 0.77 5.68 -7.87
CA ASP A 108 -0.48 6.05 -8.54
C ASP A 108 -1.54 4.99 -8.25
N ALA A 109 -2.39 5.25 -7.26
CA ALA A 109 -3.60 4.49 -6.98
C ALA A 109 -4.74 4.88 -7.93
N GLU A 110 -4.45 5.13 -9.21
CA GLU A 110 -5.47 5.37 -10.24
C GLU A 110 -5.66 4.09 -11.07
N GLY A 111 -6.70 3.32 -10.71
CA GLY A 111 -7.21 2.25 -11.56
C GLY A 111 -7.99 1.19 -10.80
N ASP A 112 -9.28 1.43 -10.52
CA ASP A 112 -10.40 0.71 -11.18
C ASP A 112 -11.74 1.27 -10.66
N GLU A 113 -12.19 2.39 -11.25
CA GLU A 113 -13.60 2.74 -11.31
C GLU A 113 -14.01 2.58 -12.78
N ALA A 114 -14.60 1.43 -13.13
CA ALA A 114 -15.30 1.20 -14.39
C ALA A 114 -16.44 0.17 -14.22
#